data_AF-A0A7S2YZF7-F1
#
_entry.id   AF-A0A7S2YZF7-F1
#
_cell.length_a   1.000
_cell.length_b   1.000
_cell.length_c   1.000
_cell.angle_alpha   90.00
_cell.angle_beta   90.00
_cell.angle_gamma   90.00
#
_symmetry.space_group_name_H-M   'P 1'
#
loop_
_entity.id
_entity.type
_entity.pdbx_description
1 polymer ?
#
loop_
_entity_poly.entity_id
_entity_poly.type
_entity_poly.pdbx_seq_one_letter_code
_entity_poly.pdbx_strand_id
1 'polypeptide(L)'
;RAHGKRDDLSGGTCLRVEMASNAQDHHAPLRSMDGKKDEDDEEDFEYSPFHGIEKGAVLQEARIFHNAQIDARKCQQVITRLLYMISQGETFTKNEATEVFFSITKLFQNQDPNLRRLVYLMIKELPPGSDEVIIVTSSLMKDMTSNRELYKSNSIRVLCRILDSSLLQQVERYFKQAIVDKAPVVASAALVSGLHMIQGNPEIVKRWSSEVQDAVQSRNPMVQYHAVALLTQLKNADRLAISKLVSSLTRGNVRSPLAQCMLVRSVAQVIADSQVYPGQERPFYDFLESCLRHKGEMVIFEAAKAIVELNGVTESELAPAISVLQLFLSSSKPVLRFAAVRILNRVAIDHPLAVSNCNIDMETLISDQNRSIATLAITTLLKTGNESSIDRLMKQMSSFMVEIGDEFKIVVVDAVHKLCMK
;
A
#
# COMPACT_ATOMS: atom_id res chain seq x y z
N ARG A 1 17.46 15.45 38.06
CA ARG A 1 17.37 16.37 36.90
C ARG A 1 17.51 15.54 35.65
N ALA A 2 16.38 15.24 35.03
CA ALA A 2 16.26 14.44 33.83
C ALA A 2 16.61 15.27 32.58
N HIS A 3 17.34 14.66 31.64
CA HIS A 3 17.36 15.11 30.25
C HIS A 3 17.07 13.89 29.38
N GLY A 4 15.83 13.84 28.91
CA GLY A 4 15.33 12.84 27.99
C GLY A 4 15.82 13.09 26.58
N LYS A 5 16.29 12.03 25.92
CA LYS A 5 16.34 11.93 24.48
C LYS A 5 14.92 11.65 23.98
N ARG A 6 14.35 12.58 23.22
CA ARG A 6 13.17 12.34 22.38
C ARG A 6 13.70 11.82 21.05
N ASP A 7 13.35 10.59 20.73
CA ASP A 7 13.56 10.05 19.38
C ASP A 7 12.43 10.58 18.48
N ASP A 8 12.82 11.34 17.47
CA ASP A 8 11.94 11.86 16.42
C ASP A 8 11.47 10.72 15.51
N LEU A 9 10.29 10.18 15.80
CA LEU A 9 9.53 9.30 14.90
C LEU A 9 8.80 10.14 13.84
N SER A 10 9.54 10.69 12.88
CA SER A 10 8.98 11.22 11.61
C SER A 10 9.30 10.28 10.46
N GLY A 11 8.80 9.05 10.56
CA GLY A 11 8.87 8.05 9.49
C GLY A 11 7.88 8.37 8.37
N GLY A 12 8.31 9.17 7.41
CA GLY A 12 7.61 9.36 6.13
C GLY A 12 7.57 8.03 5.36
N THR A 13 6.40 7.41 5.29
CA THR A 13 6.14 6.26 4.41
C THR A 13 6.14 6.72 2.96
N CYS A 14 7.33 6.83 2.37
CA CYS A 14 7.50 6.70 0.94
C CYS A 14 7.03 5.28 0.58
N LEU A 15 5.89 5.16 -0.10
CA LEU A 15 5.48 3.93 -0.78
C LEU A 15 6.45 3.66 -1.94
N ARG A 16 7.70 3.31 -1.61
CA ARG A 16 8.54 2.49 -2.48
C ARG A 16 7.92 1.11 -2.41
N VAL A 17 7.29 0.71 -3.51
CA VAL A 17 7.07 -0.70 -3.78
C VAL A 17 8.47 -1.29 -3.91
N GLU A 18 9.01 -1.83 -2.82
CA GLU A 18 10.11 -2.78 -2.87
C GLU A 18 9.57 -3.99 -3.62
N MET A 19 9.76 -3.99 -4.95
CA MET A 19 9.68 -5.23 -5.70
C MET A 19 10.77 -6.12 -5.14
N ALA A 20 10.36 -7.23 -4.53
CA ALA A 20 11.26 -8.30 -4.18
C ALA A 20 12.09 -8.63 -5.42
N SER A 21 13.39 -8.37 -5.35
CA SER A 21 14.37 -8.77 -6.32
C SER A 21 14.49 -10.30 -6.25
N ASN A 22 13.52 -11.00 -6.85
CA ASN A 22 13.79 -12.33 -7.34
C ASN A 22 14.75 -12.13 -8.51
N ALA A 23 16.05 -12.29 -8.25
CA ALA A 23 17.05 -12.44 -9.29
C ALA A 23 16.69 -13.70 -10.10
N GLN A 24 15.81 -13.54 -11.08
CA GLN A 24 15.69 -14.49 -12.17
C GLN A 24 16.95 -14.29 -13.00
N ASP A 25 17.78 -15.32 -13.05
CA ASP A 25 18.95 -15.37 -13.91
C ASP A 25 18.50 -15.04 -15.35
N HIS A 26 18.91 -13.87 -15.85
CA HIS A 26 18.41 -13.29 -17.09
C HIS A 26 18.89 -14.05 -18.35
N HIS A 27 19.77 -15.03 -18.15
CA HIS A 27 20.21 -15.98 -19.17
C HIS A 27 19.41 -17.28 -19.16
N ALA A 28 18.55 -17.50 -18.16
CA ALA A 28 17.78 -18.73 -18.07
C ALA A 28 16.58 -18.67 -19.03
N PRO A 29 16.41 -19.67 -19.92
CA PRO A 29 15.22 -19.77 -20.73
C PRO A 29 13.97 -20.00 -19.87
N LEU A 30 12.83 -19.48 -20.33
CA LEU A 30 11.54 -19.68 -19.68
C LEU A 30 11.11 -21.14 -19.87
N ARG A 31 10.79 -21.84 -18.77
CA ARG A 31 10.28 -23.22 -18.82
C ARG A 31 8.92 -23.25 -19.52
N SER A 32 8.83 -23.98 -20.63
CA SER A 32 7.54 -24.35 -21.23
C SER A 32 6.83 -25.35 -20.31
N MET A 33 5.66 -24.95 -19.78
CA MET A 33 4.69 -25.91 -19.28
C MET A 33 3.83 -26.34 -20.46
N ASP A 34 4.24 -27.37 -21.19
CA ASP A 34 3.31 -28.31 -21.78
C ASP A 34 4.03 -29.59 -22.20
N GLY A 35 3.51 -30.72 -21.72
CA GLY A 35 4.06 -32.03 -21.99
C GLY A 35 3.57 -32.58 -23.32
N LYS A 36 4.51 -32.90 -24.20
CA LYS A 36 4.51 -34.08 -25.07
C LYS A 36 5.93 -34.30 -25.59
N LYS A 37 6.50 -35.45 -25.24
CA LYS A 37 7.74 -35.96 -25.82
C LYS A 37 7.43 -36.43 -27.24
N ASP A 38 8.13 -35.89 -28.22
CA ASP A 38 8.48 -36.57 -29.46
C ASP A 38 9.89 -36.11 -29.86
N GLU A 39 10.68 -37.05 -30.35
CA GLU A 39 12.12 -36.99 -30.60
C GLU A 39 12.45 -36.05 -31.77
N ASP A 40 12.97 -34.86 -31.46
CA ASP A 40 13.87 -34.01 -32.27
C ASP A 40 14.30 -32.84 -31.36
N ASP A 41 15.41 -33.00 -30.64
CA ASP A 41 15.91 -32.08 -29.60
C ASP A 41 16.49 -30.77 -30.19
N GLU A 42 15.64 -29.89 -30.72
CA GLU A 42 15.84 -28.44 -30.64
C GLU A 42 14.83 -27.92 -29.61
N GLU A 43 15.28 -27.77 -28.36
CA GLU A 43 14.48 -27.14 -27.30
C GLU A 43 14.06 -25.73 -27.77
N ASP A 44 12.80 -25.60 -28.21
CA ASP A 44 12.13 -24.33 -28.54
C ASP A 44 12.04 -23.48 -27.26
N PHE A 45 13.17 -22.88 -26.88
CA PHE A 45 13.21 -21.90 -25.82
C PHE A 45 12.48 -20.65 -26.31
N GLU A 46 11.31 -20.38 -25.72
CA GLU A 46 10.59 -19.13 -25.96
C GLU A 46 11.39 -17.99 -25.30
N TYR A 47 12.33 -17.43 -26.06
CA TYR A 47 13.11 -16.27 -25.64
C TYR A 47 12.17 -15.09 -25.42
N SER A 48 12.43 -14.32 -24.36
CA SER A 48 11.73 -13.05 -24.13
C SER A 48 11.76 -12.20 -25.41
N PRO A 49 10.66 -11.53 -25.81
CA PRO A 49 10.65 -10.56 -26.91
C PRO A 49 11.65 -9.41 -26.73
N PHE A 50 12.22 -9.28 -25.54
CA PHE A 50 13.21 -8.29 -25.14
C PHE A 50 14.63 -8.88 -24.97
N HIS A 51 14.85 -10.13 -25.41
CA HIS A 51 16.14 -10.78 -25.37
C HIS A 51 17.16 -10.04 -26.25
N GLY A 52 18.38 -9.82 -25.73
CA GLY A 52 19.45 -9.15 -26.46
C GLY A 52 19.23 -7.66 -26.73
N ILE A 53 18.31 -7.00 -26.03
CA ILE A 53 18.11 -5.56 -26.19
C ILE A 53 19.32 -4.78 -25.66
N GLU A 54 19.92 -3.98 -26.52
CA GLU A 54 21.01 -3.08 -26.18
C GLU A 54 20.53 -1.62 -26.10
N LYS A 55 20.93 -0.92 -25.04
CA LYS A 55 20.57 0.49 -24.82
C LYS A 55 20.91 1.39 -26.00
N GLY A 56 22.10 1.23 -26.58
CA GLY A 56 22.54 2.02 -27.74
C GLY A 56 21.65 1.85 -28.96
N ALA A 57 21.23 0.60 -29.24
CA ALA A 57 20.33 0.28 -30.33
C ALA A 57 18.94 0.90 -30.13
N VAL A 58 18.37 0.79 -28.92
CA VAL A 58 17.04 1.37 -28.63
C VAL A 58 17.07 2.89 -28.67
N LEU A 59 18.14 3.54 -28.20
CA LEU A 59 18.31 4.98 -28.32
C LEU A 59 18.41 5.43 -29.79
N GLN A 60 19.06 4.64 -30.64
CA GLN A 60 19.09 4.89 -32.07
C GLN A 60 17.72 4.70 -32.72
N GLU A 61 16.96 3.67 -32.32
CA GLU A 61 15.57 3.47 -32.76
C GLU A 61 14.66 4.62 -32.34
N ALA A 62 14.88 5.25 -31.18
CA ALA A 62 14.09 6.40 -30.71
C ALA A 62 14.12 7.60 -31.65
N ARG A 63 15.08 7.65 -32.60
CA ARG A 63 15.11 8.66 -33.66
C ARG A 63 13.87 8.65 -34.55
N ILE A 64 13.13 7.53 -34.64
CA ILE A 64 11.86 7.48 -35.40
C ILE A 64 10.82 8.48 -34.91
N PHE A 65 10.91 8.94 -33.66
CA PHE A 65 10.01 9.95 -33.09
C PHE A 65 10.15 11.33 -33.77
N HIS A 66 11.24 11.54 -34.52
CA HIS A 66 11.49 12.77 -35.27
C HIS A 66 10.83 12.79 -36.65
N ASN A 67 10.29 11.67 -37.12
CA ASN A 67 9.71 11.58 -38.45
C ASN A 67 8.47 12.48 -38.58
N ALA A 68 8.35 13.20 -39.69
CA ALA A 68 7.20 14.06 -39.97
C ALA A 68 5.87 13.28 -40.02
N GLN A 69 5.92 12.03 -40.48
CA GLN A 69 4.81 11.09 -40.42
C GLN A 69 5.05 10.06 -39.31
N ILE A 70 4.32 10.20 -38.20
CA ILE A 70 4.48 9.36 -37.02
C ILE A 70 3.73 8.03 -37.23
N ASP A 71 4.49 6.94 -37.35
CA ASP A 71 3.94 5.57 -37.27
C ASP A 71 3.72 5.19 -35.80
N ALA A 72 2.46 5.22 -35.36
CA ALA A 72 2.10 4.99 -33.98
C ALA A 72 2.53 3.60 -33.49
N ARG A 73 2.45 2.57 -34.32
CA ARG A 73 2.75 1.19 -33.91
C ARG A 73 4.25 1.00 -33.68
N LYS A 74 5.08 1.51 -34.58
CA LYS A 74 6.53 1.49 -34.40
C LYS A 74 6.95 2.34 -33.21
N CYS A 75 6.36 3.51 -33.04
CA CYS A 75 6.67 4.36 -31.89
C CYS A 75 6.31 3.69 -30.55
N GLN A 76 5.17 3.00 -30.49
CA GLN A 76 4.78 2.22 -29.32
C GLN A 76 5.81 1.14 -28.99
N GLN A 77 6.29 0.38 -29.98
CA GLN A 77 7.30 -0.67 -29.77
C GLN A 77 8.60 -0.10 -29.18
N VAL A 78 9.10 1.01 -29.72
CA VAL A 78 10.33 1.65 -29.20
C VAL A 78 10.13 2.19 -27.79
N ILE A 79 9.00 2.83 -27.50
CA ILE A 79 8.69 3.27 -26.13
C ILE A 79 8.62 2.08 -25.17
N THR A 80 8.00 0.97 -25.56
CA THR A 80 7.93 -0.23 -24.72
C THR A 80 9.33 -0.77 -24.40
N ARG A 81 10.26 -0.77 -25.37
CA ARG A 81 11.66 -1.16 -25.13
C ARG A 81 12.37 -0.19 -24.18
N LEU A 82 12.16 1.13 -24.34
CA LEU A 82 12.68 2.14 -23.40
C LEU A 82 12.16 1.93 -21.98
N LEU A 83 10.84 1.76 -21.81
CA LEU A 83 10.21 1.47 -20.51
C LEU A 83 10.72 0.16 -19.92
N TYR A 84 10.91 -0.87 -20.73
CA TYR A 84 11.46 -2.14 -20.29
C TYR A 84 12.87 -1.96 -19.70
N MET A 85 13.78 -1.29 -20.42
CA MET A 85 15.13 -1.03 -19.91
C MET A 85 15.11 -0.26 -18.58
N ILE A 86 14.29 0.79 -18.47
CA ILE A 86 14.13 1.54 -17.21
C ILE A 86 13.62 0.61 -16.09
N SER A 87 12.66 -0.27 -16.39
CA SER A 87 12.11 -1.21 -15.40
C SER A 87 13.12 -2.27 -14.93
N GLN A 88 14.13 -2.59 -15.74
CA GLN A 88 15.23 -3.49 -15.38
C GLN A 88 16.35 -2.77 -14.60
N GLY A 89 16.23 -1.46 -14.37
CA GLY A 89 17.23 -0.67 -13.64
C GLY A 89 18.32 -0.05 -14.52
N GLU A 90 18.17 -0.08 -15.85
CA GLU A 90 19.10 0.59 -16.76
C GLU A 90 19.06 2.11 -16.52
N THR A 91 20.24 2.73 -16.44
CA THR A 91 20.35 4.16 -16.14
C THR A 91 20.65 4.96 -17.41
N PHE A 92 19.98 6.11 -17.55
CA PHE A 92 20.21 7.05 -18.65
C PHE A 92 21.07 8.19 -18.15
N THR A 93 22.07 8.58 -18.93
CA THR A 93 22.81 9.82 -18.70
C THR A 93 21.87 11.01 -18.87
N LYS A 94 22.22 12.17 -18.31
CA LYS A 94 21.41 13.38 -18.44
C LYS A 94 21.13 13.74 -19.91
N ASN A 95 22.15 13.64 -20.77
CA ASN A 95 22.02 13.95 -22.19
C ASN A 95 21.08 12.97 -22.91
N GLU A 96 21.24 11.67 -22.69
CA GLU A 96 20.34 10.65 -23.26
C GLU A 96 18.90 10.85 -22.78
N ALA A 97 18.73 11.16 -21.50
CA ALA A 97 17.42 11.36 -20.92
C ALA A 97 16.69 12.58 -21.53
N THR A 98 17.41 13.70 -21.65
CA THR A 98 16.94 14.92 -22.30
C THR A 98 16.59 14.66 -23.77
N GLU A 99 17.47 14.00 -24.53
CA GLU A 99 17.21 13.68 -25.94
C GLU A 99 15.95 12.81 -26.12
N VAL A 100 15.82 11.76 -25.31
CA VAL A 100 14.65 10.89 -25.31
C VAL A 100 13.39 11.68 -24.94
N PHE A 101 13.45 12.53 -23.91
CA PHE A 101 12.34 13.38 -23.50
C PHE A 101 11.87 14.29 -24.66
N PHE A 102 12.77 15.07 -25.26
CA PHE A 102 12.44 15.97 -26.38
C PHE A 102 11.84 15.20 -27.56
N SER A 103 12.37 14.01 -27.85
CA SER A 103 11.85 13.14 -28.91
C SER A 103 10.41 12.70 -28.62
N ILE A 104 10.14 12.30 -27.38
CA ILE A 104 8.82 11.84 -26.92
C ILE A 104 7.80 12.98 -26.93
N THR A 105 8.20 14.22 -26.63
CA THR A 105 7.27 15.37 -26.66
C THR A 105 6.63 15.57 -28.04
N LYS A 106 7.30 15.20 -29.12
CA LYS A 106 6.77 15.31 -30.49
C LYS A 106 5.60 14.36 -30.73
N LEU A 107 5.54 13.25 -30.00
CA LEU A 107 4.50 12.23 -30.13
C LEU A 107 3.13 12.70 -29.64
N PHE A 108 3.05 13.83 -28.90
CA PHE A 108 1.77 14.47 -28.56
C PHE A 108 0.97 14.95 -29.79
N GLN A 109 1.61 15.11 -30.95
CA GLN A 109 0.93 15.48 -32.19
C GLN A 109 0.04 14.33 -32.71
N ASN A 110 0.38 13.08 -32.39
CA ASN A 110 -0.38 11.92 -32.80
C ASN A 110 -1.61 11.71 -31.88
N GLN A 111 -2.74 11.34 -32.48
CA GLN A 111 -4.03 11.16 -31.80
C GLN A 111 -4.28 9.72 -31.33
N ASP A 112 -3.35 8.80 -31.58
CA ASP A 112 -3.45 7.41 -31.15
C ASP A 112 -3.50 7.29 -29.61
N PRO A 113 -4.58 6.72 -29.03
CA PRO A 113 -4.73 6.65 -27.58
C PRO A 113 -3.69 5.79 -26.87
N ASN A 114 -3.20 4.72 -27.50
CA ASN A 114 -2.23 3.81 -26.89
C ASN A 114 -0.85 4.44 -26.84
N LEU A 115 -0.43 5.08 -27.93
CA LEU A 115 0.79 5.87 -27.99
C LEU A 115 0.75 6.99 -26.94
N ARG A 116 -0.37 7.71 -26.84
CA ARG A 116 -0.53 8.77 -25.82
C ARG A 116 -0.35 8.25 -24.40
N ARG A 117 -0.89 7.07 -24.08
CA ARG A 117 -0.70 6.42 -22.76
C ARG A 117 0.76 6.09 -22.49
N LEU A 118 1.47 5.57 -23.48
CA LEU A 118 2.91 5.28 -23.38
C LEU A 118 3.74 6.55 -23.20
N VAL A 119 3.38 7.65 -23.87
CA VAL A 119 3.99 8.97 -23.67
C VAL A 119 3.84 9.43 -22.22
N TYR A 120 2.65 9.32 -21.63
CA TYR A 120 2.44 9.65 -20.21
C TYR A 120 3.28 8.79 -19.28
N LEU A 121 3.45 7.49 -19.57
CA LEU A 121 4.30 6.60 -18.78
C LEU A 121 5.76 7.04 -18.85
N MET A 122 6.28 7.25 -20.06
CA MET A 122 7.66 7.70 -20.25
C MET A 122 7.98 8.98 -19.50
N ILE A 123 7.10 9.99 -19.53
CA ILE A 123 7.34 11.26 -18.81
C ILE A 123 7.38 11.06 -17.28
N LYS A 124 6.68 10.05 -16.74
CA LYS A 124 6.74 9.75 -15.31
C LYS A 124 8.00 9.01 -14.92
N GLU A 125 8.43 8.05 -15.74
CA GLU A 125 9.62 7.23 -15.49
C GLU A 125 10.92 8.02 -15.76
N LEU A 126 10.88 8.91 -16.75
CA LEU A 126 11.98 9.79 -17.14
C LEU A 126 11.54 11.26 -17.02
N PRO A 127 11.42 11.79 -15.79
CA PRO A 127 10.94 13.14 -15.57
C PRO A 127 11.92 14.16 -16.18
N PRO A 128 11.40 15.20 -16.86
CA PRO A 128 12.23 16.25 -17.44
C PRO A 128 13.00 17.04 -16.39
N GLY A 129 14.10 17.68 -16.83
CA GLY A 129 14.75 18.71 -16.03
C GLY A 129 13.83 19.91 -15.77
N SER A 130 14.12 20.71 -14.74
CA SER A 130 13.31 21.90 -14.38
C SER A 130 13.04 22.83 -15.56
N ASP A 131 14.04 23.00 -16.42
CA ASP A 131 14.00 23.93 -17.55
C ASP A 131 13.17 23.37 -18.73
N GLU A 132 12.92 22.06 -18.73
CA GLU A 132 12.25 21.32 -19.80
C GLU A 132 10.76 21.03 -19.50
N VAL A 133 10.36 21.09 -18.21
CA VAL A 133 8.98 20.79 -17.76
C VAL A 133 7.95 21.59 -18.56
N ILE A 134 8.22 22.88 -18.81
CA ILE A 134 7.32 23.81 -19.49
C ILE A 134 6.90 23.30 -20.88
N ILE A 135 7.76 22.54 -21.56
CA ILE A 135 7.53 22.04 -22.93
C ILE A 135 6.29 21.15 -22.98
N VAL A 136 6.12 20.27 -21.99
CA VAL A 136 4.99 19.32 -21.94
C VAL A 136 3.81 19.86 -21.16
N THR A 137 4.01 20.85 -20.27
CA THR A 137 2.94 21.41 -19.43
C THR A 137 1.75 21.86 -20.26
N SER A 138 1.95 22.62 -21.34
CA SER A 138 0.83 23.10 -22.18
C SER A 138 0.01 21.95 -22.80
N SER A 139 0.70 20.91 -23.28
CA SER A 139 0.07 19.72 -23.88
C SER A 139 -0.69 18.90 -22.84
N LEU A 140 -0.12 18.70 -21.65
CA LEU A 140 -0.76 18.01 -20.54
C LEU A 140 -1.97 18.79 -20.01
N MET A 141 -1.88 20.12 -19.95
CA MET A 141 -2.99 21.00 -19.56
C MET A 141 -4.15 20.92 -20.55
N LYS A 142 -3.86 20.86 -21.86
CA LYS A 142 -4.86 20.62 -22.90
C LYS A 142 -5.55 19.27 -22.74
N ASP A 143 -4.78 18.23 -22.43
CA ASP A 143 -5.33 16.88 -22.20
C ASP A 143 -6.14 16.81 -20.89
N MET A 144 -5.75 17.57 -19.86
CA MET A 144 -6.46 17.66 -18.57
C MET A 144 -7.86 18.26 -18.71
N THR A 145 -8.08 19.14 -19.67
CA THR A 145 -9.40 19.73 -19.96
C THR A 145 -10.14 19.01 -21.09
N SER A 146 -9.56 17.95 -21.66
CA SER A 146 -10.18 17.22 -22.76
C SER A 146 -11.45 16.47 -22.33
N ASN A 147 -12.34 16.17 -23.28
CA ASN A 147 -13.54 15.36 -22.99
C ASN A 147 -13.24 13.88 -22.71
N ARG A 148 -12.00 13.41 -22.95
CA ARG A 148 -11.60 12.02 -22.74
C ARG A 148 -11.11 11.83 -21.30
N GLU A 149 -11.89 11.15 -20.48
CA GLU A 149 -11.58 10.89 -19.06
C GLU A 149 -10.18 10.28 -18.84
N LEU A 150 -9.74 9.43 -19.76
CA LEU A 150 -8.41 8.81 -19.73
C LEU A 150 -7.27 9.79 -20.00
N TYR A 151 -7.48 10.77 -20.87
CA TYR A 151 -6.49 11.82 -21.08
C TYR A 151 -6.47 12.75 -19.87
N LYS A 152 -7.65 13.14 -19.36
CA LYS A 152 -7.73 13.94 -18.13
C LYS A 152 -6.96 13.32 -16.98
N SER A 153 -7.34 12.08 -16.61
CA SER A 153 -6.80 11.39 -15.44
C SER A 153 -5.31 11.08 -15.56
N ASN A 154 -4.83 10.71 -16.74
CA ASN A 154 -3.40 10.45 -16.92
C ASN A 154 -2.57 11.73 -16.93
N SER A 155 -3.05 12.80 -17.57
CA SER A 155 -2.37 14.10 -17.52
C SER A 155 -2.26 14.64 -16.11
N ILE A 156 -3.31 14.50 -15.29
CA ILE A 156 -3.27 14.85 -13.86
C ILE A 156 -2.15 14.10 -13.13
N ARG A 157 -2.03 12.78 -13.34
CA ARG A 157 -0.97 11.96 -12.72
C ARG A 157 0.43 12.36 -13.18
N VAL A 158 0.60 12.70 -14.46
CA VAL A 158 1.88 13.15 -15.01
C VAL A 158 2.24 14.52 -14.43
N LEU A 159 1.32 15.49 -14.51
CA LEU A 159 1.49 16.84 -13.96
C LEU A 159 1.86 16.79 -12.48
N CYS A 160 1.24 15.89 -11.71
CA CYS A 160 1.58 15.70 -10.31
C CYS A 160 3.04 15.36 -10.04
N ARG A 161 3.69 14.66 -10.96
CA ARG A 161 5.06 14.20 -10.81
C ARG A 161 6.11 15.24 -11.22
N ILE A 162 5.74 16.15 -12.13
CA ILE A 162 6.69 17.05 -12.82
C ILE A 162 6.52 18.53 -12.44
N LEU A 163 5.39 18.94 -11.86
CA LEU A 163 5.15 20.34 -11.50
C LEU A 163 5.96 20.74 -10.26
N ASP A 164 6.56 21.93 -10.33
CA ASP A 164 7.11 22.62 -9.17
C ASP A 164 6.02 23.45 -8.45
N SER A 165 6.37 24.10 -7.34
CA SER A 165 5.44 24.90 -6.54
C SER A 165 4.84 26.08 -7.32
N SER A 166 5.63 26.73 -8.18
CA SER A 166 5.21 27.91 -8.95
C SER A 166 4.18 27.54 -10.01
N LEU A 167 4.47 26.50 -10.81
CA LEU A 167 3.56 26.01 -11.83
C LEU A 167 2.31 25.40 -11.19
N LEU A 168 2.44 24.69 -10.06
CA LEU A 168 1.30 24.14 -9.33
C LEU A 168 0.32 25.24 -8.92
N GLN A 169 0.80 26.37 -8.40
CA GLN A 169 -0.02 27.53 -8.04
C GLN A 169 -0.84 28.03 -9.25
N GLN A 170 -0.27 28.02 -10.46
CA GLN A 170 -0.95 28.48 -11.68
C GLN A 170 -2.04 27.51 -12.15
N VAL A 171 -1.86 26.21 -11.90
CA VAL A 171 -2.75 25.15 -12.41
C VAL A 171 -3.70 24.57 -11.37
N GLU A 172 -3.60 24.98 -10.10
CA GLU A 172 -4.37 24.40 -8.99
C GLU A 172 -5.89 24.38 -9.21
N ARG A 173 -6.42 25.37 -9.94
CA ARG A 173 -7.85 25.46 -10.25
C ARG A 173 -8.38 24.23 -10.99
N TYR A 174 -7.53 23.61 -11.81
CA TYR A 174 -7.91 22.44 -12.58
C TYR A 174 -7.88 21.16 -11.73
N PHE A 175 -6.95 21.07 -10.77
CA PHE A 175 -6.96 19.99 -9.78
C PHE A 175 -8.21 20.03 -8.93
N LYS A 176 -8.61 21.23 -8.46
CA LYS A 176 -9.88 21.44 -7.72
C LYS A 176 -11.10 20.97 -8.51
N GLN A 177 -11.19 21.37 -9.78
CA GLN A 177 -12.26 20.91 -10.68
C GLN A 177 -12.24 19.40 -10.89
N ALA A 178 -11.05 18.82 -11.02
CA ALA A 178 -10.89 17.38 -11.22
C ALA A 178 -11.27 16.56 -9.99
N ILE A 179 -11.05 17.07 -8.76
CA ILE A 179 -11.43 16.40 -7.50
C ILE A 179 -12.94 16.14 -7.44
N VAL A 180 -13.75 17.09 -7.93
CA VAL A 180 -15.22 16.99 -7.96
C VAL A 180 -15.76 16.53 -9.31
N ASP A 181 -14.92 16.00 -10.20
CA ASP A 181 -15.36 15.47 -11.49
C ASP A 181 -16.29 14.25 -11.29
N LYS A 182 -17.30 14.14 -12.16
CA LYS A 182 -18.27 13.04 -12.13
C LYS A 182 -17.61 11.69 -12.43
N ALA A 183 -16.56 11.69 -13.25
CA ALA A 183 -15.82 10.51 -13.63
C ALA A 183 -14.92 10.05 -12.46
N PRO A 184 -15.15 8.86 -11.86
CA PRO A 184 -14.38 8.42 -10.70
C PRO A 184 -12.88 8.31 -10.95
N VAL A 185 -12.48 7.96 -12.18
CA VAL A 185 -11.05 7.85 -12.57
C VAL A 185 -10.33 9.20 -12.51
N VAL A 186 -11.04 10.30 -12.82
CA VAL A 186 -10.50 11.66 -12.82
C VAL A 186 -10.42 12.18 -11.39
N ALA A 187 -11.51 12.10 -10.63
CA ALA A 187 -11.54 12.46 -9.22
C ALA A 187 -10.50 11.71 -8.40
N SER A 188 -10.41 10.38 -8.59
CA SER A 188 -9.41 9.56 -7.94
C SER A 188 -7.98 9.95 -8.32
N ALA A 189 -7.71 10.27 -9.60
CA ALA A 189 -6.38 10.72 -10.02
C ALA A 189 -6.00 12.05 -9.35
N ALA A 190 -6.92 13.00 -9.24
CA ALA A 190 -6.69 14.29 -8.63
C ALA A 190 -6.49 14.19 -7.10
N LEU A 191 -7.29 13.37 -6.41
CA LEU A 191 -7.17 13.13 -4.97
C LEU A 191 -5.83 12.48 -4.62
N VAL A 192 -5.42 11.44 -5.36
CA VAL A 192 -4.11 10.79 -5.15
C VAL A 192 -2.97 11.74 -5.51
N SER A 193 -3.15 12.58 -6.52
CA SER A 193 -2.18 13.64 -6.83
C SER A 193 -2.02 14.63 -5.67
N GLY A 194 -3.13 15.00 -5.01
CA GLY A 194 -3.10 15.80 -3.79
C GLY A 194 -2.31 15.13 -2.65
N LEU A 195 -2.44 13.81 -2.47
CA LEU A 195 -1.67 13.05 -1.48
C LEU A 195 -0.16 13.09 -1.73
N HIS A 196 0.27 13.06 -2.99
CA HIS A 196 1.69 13.20 -3.33
C HIS A 196 2.18 14.64 -3.15
N MET A 197 1.39 15.63 -3.56
CA MET A 197 1.79 17.03 -3.54
C MET A 197 1.83 17.64 -2.14
N ILE A 198 1.01 17.18 -1.20
CA ILE A 198 0.93 17.77 0.14
C ILE A 198 2.25 17.69 0.91
N GLN A 199 3.12 16.72 0.58
CA GLN A 199 4.44 16.58 1.21
C GLN A 199 5.38 17.74 0.84
N GLY A 200 5.32 18.23 -0.40
CA GLY A 200 6.16 19.34 -0.88
C GLY A 200 5.46 20.69 -0.92
N ASN A 201 4.13 20.72 -1.02
CA ASN A 201 3.32 21.92 -1.26
C ASN A 201 2.08 21.99 -0.35
N PRO A 202 2.23 21.88 0.99
CA PRO A 202 1.09 21.75 1.90
C PRO A 202 0.16 22.97 1.85
N GLU A 203 0.68 24.18 1.76
CA GLU A 203 -0.12 25.42 1.75
C GLU A 203 -1.02 25.53 0.52
N ILE A 204 -0.58 25.03 -0.63
CA ILE A 204 -1.39 25.01 -1.86
C ILE A 204 -2.51 23.97 -1.72
N VAL A 205 -2.16 22.74 -1.34
CA VAL A 205 -3.12 21.62 -1.25
C VAL A 205 -4.16 21.85 -0.15
N LYS A 206 -3.81 22.54 0.94
CA LYS A 206 -4.78 22.97 1.98
C LYS A 206 -5.95 23.78 1.43
N ARG A 207 -5.73 24.57 0.37
CA ARG A 207 -6.81 25.34 -0.28
C ARG A 207 -7.85 24.47 -1.00
N TRP A 208 -7.60 23.17 -1.14
CA TRP A 208 -8.49 22.21 -1.83
C TRP A 208 -9.45 21.51 -0.85
N SER A 209 -9.39 21.87 0.45
CA SER A 209 -10.12 21.19 1.52
C SER A 209 -11.63 21.11 1.28
N SER A 210 -12.24 22.15 0.69
CA SER A 210 -13.68 22.16 0.34
C SER A 210 -14.03 21.08 -0.67
N GLU A 211 -13.30 21.01 -1.78
CA GLU A 211 -13.53 20.07 -2.87
C GLU A 211 -13.27 18.63 -2.41
N VAL A 212 -12.23 18.43 -1.57
CA VAL A 212 -11.95 17.13 -0.96
C VAL A 212 -13.07 16.71 -0.01
N GLN A 213 -13.61 17.64 0.79
CA GLN A 213 -14.72 17.38 1.71
C GLN A 213 -15.99 16.96 0.96
N ASP A 214 -16.27 17.56 -0.20
CA ASP A 214 -17.37 17.15 -1.07
C ASP A 214 -17.14 15.75 -1.64
N ALA A 215 -15.91 15.44 -2.06
CA ALA A 215 -15.56 14.14 -2.62
C ALA A 215 -15.70 12.98 -1.61
N VAL A 216 -15.67 13.24 -0.29
CA VAL A 216 -15.96 12.24 0.76
C VAL A 216 -17.39 11.69 0.63
N GLN A 217 -18.33 12.49 0.11
CA GLN A 217 -19.73 12.07 -0.10
C GLN A 217 -19.91 11.26 -1.40
N SER A 218 -18.83 10.99 -2.14
CA SER A 218 -18.91 10.21 -3.37
C SER A 218 -19.48 8.82 -3.13
N ARG A 219 -20.34 8.39 -4.07
CA ARG A 219 -20.89 7.02 -4.08
C ARG A 219 -19.85 5.99 -4.51
N ASN A 220 -18.77 6.42 -5.18
CA ASN A 220 -17.71 5.52 -5.61
C ASN A 220 -16.77 5.21 -4.42
N PRO A 221 -16.60 3.93 -4.03
CA PRO A 221 -15.80 3.57 -2.86
C PRO A 221 -14.34 4.01 -2.92
N MET A 222 -13.72 4.03 -4.10
CA MET A 222 -12.32 4.44 -4.25
C MET A 222 -12.17 5.95 -4.15
N VAL A 223 -13.08 6.73 -4.76
CA VAL A 223 -13.07 8.19 -4.62
C VAL A 223 -13.30 8.58 -3.16
N GLN A 224 -14.28 7.98 -2.47
CA GLN A 224 -14.50 8.22 -1.06
C GLN A 224 -13.27 7.86 -0.21
N TYR A 225 -12.59 6.75 -0.50
CA TYR A 225 -11.35 6.38 0.18
C TYR A 225 -10.25 7.41 -0.01
N HIS A 226 -9.92 7.78 -1.25
CA HIS A 226 -8.88 8.76 -1.52
C HIS A 226 -9.21 10.14 -0.93
N ALA A 227 -10.48 10.53 -0.92
CA ALA A 227 -10.95 11.77 -0.32
C ALA A 227 -10.76 11.75 1.21
N VAL A 228 -11.18 10.68 1.88
CA VAL A 228 -10.95 10.52 3.33
C VAL A 228 -9.45 10.50 3.64
N ALA A 229 -8.64 9.79 2.85
CA ALA A 229 -7.20 9.74 3.04
C ALA A 229 -6.55 11.14 2.94
N LEU A 230 -6.87 11.90 1.90
CA LEU A 230 -6.34 13.25 1.70
C LEU A 230 -6.84 14.21 2.77
N LEU A 231 -8.12 14.11 3.15
CA LEU A 231 -8.70 14.97 4.19
C LEU A 231 -8.10 14.72 5.57
N THR A 232 -7.82 13.46 5.91
CA THR A 232 -7.09 13.12 7.15
C THR A 232 -5.69 13.70 7.11
N GLN A 233 -4.96 13.59 5.99
CA GLN A 233 -3.60 14.12 5.88
C GLN A 233 -3.56 15.66 5.97
N LEU A 234 -4.53 16.33 5.34
CA LEU A 234 -4.72 17.79 5.41
C LEU A 234 -4.90 18.30 6.84
N LYS A 235 -5.53 17.50 7.70
CA LYS A 235 -5.82 17.85 9.09
C LYS A 235 -4.80 17.28 10.07
N ASN A 236 -3.85 16.46 9.63
CA ASN A 236 -2.97 15.70 10.52
C ASN A 236 -2.10 16.58 11.46
N ALA A 237 -1.83 17.83 11.06
CA ALA A 237 -1.06 18.77 11.87
C ALA A 237 -1.88 19.41 13.02
N ASP A 238 -3.21 19.43 12.93
CA ASP A 238 -4.11 20.03 13.92
C ASP A 238 -4.99 18.93 14.55
N ARG A 239 -4.63 18.57 15.78
CA ARG A 239 -5.35 17.56 16.57
C ARG A 239 -6.84 17.86 16.72
N LEU A 240 -7.24 19.13 16.89
CA LEU A 240 -8.65 19.49 17.02
C LEU A 240 -9.38 19.29 15.68
N ALA A 241 -8.71 19.60 14.56
CA ALA A 241 -9.25 19.38 13.23
C ALA A 241 -9.45 17.89 12.93
N ILE A 242 -8.51 17.01 13.32
CA ILE A 242 -8.67 15.55 13.20
C ILE A 242 -9.84 15.08 14.06
N SER A 243 -9.91 15.49 15.32
CA SER A 243 -11.00 15.09 16.23
C SER A 243 -12.38 15.49 15.69
N LYS A 244 -12.52 16.71 15.15
CA LYS A 244 -13.76 17.16 14.47
C LYS A 244 -14.06 16.34 13.22
N LEU A 245 -13.05 16.02 12.41
CA LEU A 245 -13.20 15.18 11.23
C LEU A 245 -13.71 13.79 11.62
N VAL A 246 -13.06 13.13 12.58
CA VAL A 246 -13.45 11.82 13.09
C VAL A 246 -14.88 11.86 13.60
N SER A 247 -15.24 12.84 14.43
CA SER A 247 -16.61 13.03 14.92
C SER A 247 -17.66 13.19 13.80
N SER A 248 -17.28 13.82 12.69
CA SER A 248 -18.16 13.96 11.52
C SER A 248 -18.28 12.66 10.74
N LEU A 249 -17.18 11.92 10.56
CA LEU A 249 -17.14 10.69 9.77
C LEU A 249 -17.75 9.49 10.49
N THR A 250 -17.59 9.37 11.81
CA THR A 250 -18.20 8.29 12.61
C THR A 250 -19.72 8.40 12.66
N ARG A 251 -20.26 9.61 12.55
CA ARG A 251 -21.71 9.87 12.40
C ARG A 251 -22.17 9.85 10.93
N GLY A 252 -21.24 9.88 9.99
CA GLY A 252 -21.49 9.92 8.56
C GLY A 252 -21.62 8.54 7.93
N ASN A 253 -21.98 8.50 6.64
CA ASN A 253 -22.11 7.26 5.88
C ASN A 253 -20.82 6.98 5.08
N VAL A 254 -19.84 6.35 5.73
CA VAL A 254 -18.62 5.86 5.07
C VAL A 254 -18.85 4.44 4.60
N ARG A 255 -18.95 4.25 3.28
CA ARG A 255 -19.32 2.97 2.63
C ARG A 255 -18.11 2.16 2.20
N SER A 256 -17.01 2.83 1.87
CA SER A 256 -15.79 2.19 1.40
C SER A 256 -15.07 1.47 2.54
N PRO A 257 -14.80 0.16 2.44
CA PRO A 257 -14.04 -0.56 3.46
C PRO A 257 -12.65 0.02 3.71
N LEU A 258 -11.98 0.51 2.66
CA LEU A 258 -10.68 1.18 2.77
C LEU A 258 -10.79 2.51 3.52
N ALA A 259 -11.85 3.29 3.25
CA ALA A 259 -12.11 4.53 3.98
C ALA A 259 -12.44 4.26 5.45
N GLN A 260 -13.19 3.19 5.74
CA GLN A 260 -13.45 2.76 7.11
C GLN A 260 -12.16 2.34 7.83
N CYS A 261 -11.25 1.61 7.17
CA CYS A 261 -9.94 1.31 7.75
C CYS A 261 -9.14 2.59 8.05
N MET A 262 -9.16 3.58 7.14
CA MET A 262 -8.53 4.89 7.37
C MET A 262 -9.17 5.63 8.56
N LEU A 263 -10.49 5.54 8.71
CA LEU A 263 -11.24 6.13 9.82
C LEU A 263 -10.91 5.43 11.15
N VAL A 264 -10.83 4.10 11.18
CA VAL A 264 -10.38 3.31 12.34
C VAL A 264 -9.00 3.77 12.81
N ARG A 265 -8.04 3.92 11.89
CA ARG A 265 -6.70 4.45 12.19
C ARG A 265 -6.75 5.88 12.75
N SER A 266 -7.59 6.73 12.17
CA SER A 266 -7.76 8.12 12.63
C SER A 266 -8.39 8.18 14.03
N VAL A 267 -9.35 7.29 14.33
CA VAL A 267 -9.95 7.14 15.66
C VAL A 267 -8.90 6.68 16.67
N ALA A 268 -8.10 5.67 16.33
CA ALA A 268 -7.03 5.17 17.19
C ALA A 268 -6.01 6.28 17.53
N GLN A 269 -5.64 7.10 16.52
CA GLN A 269 -4.77 8.27 16.73
C GLN A 269 -5.40 9.29 17.68
N VAL A 270 -6.68 9.63 17.51
CA VAL A 270 -7.38 10.58 18.40
C VAL A 270 -7.46 10.05 19.83
N ILE A 271 -7.67 8.74 20.02
CA ILE A 271 -7.65 8.10 21.34
C ILE A 271 -6.26 8.16 21.95
N ALA A 272 -5.21 7.82 21.18
CA ALA A 272 -3.84 7.83 21.64
C ALA A 272 -3.36 9.22 22.07
N ASP A 273 -3.78 10.27 21.35
CA ASP A 273 -3.46 11.65 21.71
C ASP A 273 -4.26 12.11 22.96
N SER A 274 -5.41 11.51 23.24
CA SER A 274 -6.30 11.87 24.35
C SER A 274 -5.74 11.49 25.71
N GLN A 275 -5.84 12.42 26.66
CA GLN A 275 -5.55 12.11 28.06
C GLN A 275 -6.69 11.25 28.58
N VAL A 276 -6.41 9.95 28.77
CA VAL A 276 -7.37 9.01 29.37
C VAL A 276 -7.17 9.05 30.87
N TYR A 277 -8.16 9.56 31.59
CA TYR A 277 -8.19 9.52 33.05
C TYR A 277 -8.76 8.18 33.54
N PRO A 278 -8.26 7.62 34.65
CA PRO A 278 -8.82 6.40 35.22
C PRO A 278 -10.33 6.55 35.47
N GLY A 279 -11.13 5.66 34.88
CA GLY A 279 -12.59 5.65 35.01
C GLY A 279 -13.36 6.50 33.98
N GLN A 280 -12.68 7.17 33.05
CA GLN A 280 -13.33 7.85 31.94
C GLN A 280 -13.34 6.99 30.68
N GLU A 281 -14.49 6.92 30.01
CA GLU A 281 -14.61 6.23 28.72
C GLU A 281 -13.75 6.91 27.64
N ARG A 282 -13.08 6.09 26.83
CA ARG A 282 -12.24 6.58 25.73
C ARG A 282 -13.12 7.18 24.63
N PRO A 283 -12.74 8.33 24.06
CA PRO A 283 -13.54 8.95 23.01
C PRO A 283 -13.61 8.03 21.79
N PHE A 284 -14.81 7.85 21.23
CA PHE A 284 -15.06 7.05 20.02
C PHE A 284 -14.74 5.55 20.14
N TYR A 285 -14.55 5.01 21.34
CA TYR A 285 -14.32 3.57 21.51
C TYR A 285 -15.48 2.72 20.96
N ASP A 286 -16.73 3.13 21.20
CA ASP A 286 -17.94 2.47 20.67
C ASP A 286 -17.89 2.29 19.14
N PHE A 287 -17.26 3.24 18.43
CA PHE A 287 -17.09 3.13 16.99
C PHE A 287 -16.13 1.98 16.64
N LEU A 288 -14.99 1.85 17.33
CA LEU A 288 -14.07 0.74 17.13
C LEU A 288 -14.74 -0.60 17.43
N GLU A 289 -15.48 -0.68 18.54
CA GLU A 289 -16.22 -1.89 18.91
C GLU A 289 -17.27 -2.24 17.85
N SER A 290 -18.02 -1.25 17.34
CA SER A 290 -18.99 -1.48 16.27
C SER A 290 -18.35 -2.02 14.98
N CYS A 291 -17.11 -1.62 14.68
CA CYS A 291 -16.36 -2.08 13.51
C CYS A 291 -15.97 -3.56 13.59
N LEU A 292 -15.92 -4.15 14.79
CA LEU A 292 -15.67 -5.59 14.95
C LEU A 292 -16.80 -6.47 14.39
N ARG A 293 -18.01 -5.90 14.21
CA ARG A 293 -19.17 -6.57 13.61
C ARG A 293 -19.38 -6.19 12.14
N HIS A 294 -18.41 -5.54 11.51
CA HIS A 294 -18.53 -5.07 10.15
C HIS A 294 -18.52 -6.23 9.14
N LYS A 295 -19.24 -6.10 8.02
CA LYS A 295 -19.32 -7.16 6.99
C LYS A 295 -17.98 -7.49 6.30
N GLY A 296 -17.04 -6.54 6.31
CA GLY A 296 -15.75 -6.65 5.63
C GLY A 296 -14.65 -7.06 6.60
N GLU A 297 -14.07 -8.24 6.37
CA GLU A 297 -12.99 -8.84 7.18
C GLU A 297 -11.83 -7.87 7.43
N MET A 298 -11.44 -7.08 6.43
CA MET A 298 -10.35 -6.08 6.57
C MET A 298 -10.64 -5.01 7.63
N VAL A 299 -11.90 -4.57 7.76
CA VAL A 299 -12.30 -3.53 8.72
C VAL A 299 -12.34 -4.12 10.12
N ILE A 300 -12.79 -5.37 10.26
CA ILE A 300 -12.75 -6.11 11.51
C ILE A 300 -11.30 -6.23 11.99
N PHE A 301 -10.38 -6.67 11.12
CA PHE A 301 -8.97 -6.81 11.48
C PHE A 301 -8.31 -5.48 11.84
N GLU A 302 -8.61 -4.42 11.10
CA GLU A 302 -8.08 -3.09 11.42
C GLU A 302 -8.63 -2.59 12.77
N ALA A 303 -9.91 -2.82 13.07
CA ALA A 303 -10.52 -2.44 14.34
C ALA A 303 -9.98 -3.26 15.52
N ALA A 304 -9.87 -4.59 15.36
CA ALA A 304 -9.26 -5.46 16.37
C ALA A 304 -7.82 -5.02 16.66
N LYS A 305 -7.02 -4.79 15.61
CA LYS A 305 -5.66 -4.29 15.75
C LYS A 305 -5.62 -2.93 16.48
N ALA A 306 -6.49 -2.00 16.12
CA ALA A 306 -6.55 -0.69 16.75
C ALA A 306 -6.87 -0.79 18.26
N ILE A 307 -7.81 -1.66 18.65
CA ILE A 307 -8.20 -1.88 20.05
C ILE A 307 -7.05 -2.49 20.85
N VAL A 308 -6.40 -3.53 20.33
CA VAL A 308 -5.34 -4.22 21.08
C VAL A 308 -4.05 -3.41 21.21
N GLU A 309 -3.87 -2.38 20.38
CA GLU A 309 -2.73 -1.47 20.41
C GLU A 309 -3.01 -0.19 21.26
N LEU A 310 -4.17 -0.09 21.91
CA LEU A 310 -4.48 1.04 22.78
C LEU A 310 -3.62 1.03 24.05
N ASN A 311 -3.05 2.19 24.38
CA ASN A 311 -2.27 2.35 25.62
C ASN A 311 -3.15 2.18 26.85
N GLY A 312 -2.79 1.25 27.73
CA GLY A 312 -3.53 0.95 28.97
C GLY A 312 -4.92 0.34 28.71
N VAL A 313 -5.08 -0.43 27.63
CA VAL A 313 -6.33 -1.13 27.32
C VAL A 313 -6.75 -2.03 28.49
N THR A 314 -8.04 -1.95 28.86
CA THR A 314 -8.58 -2.81 29.93
C THR A 314 -8.98 -4.18 29.38
N GLU A 315 -9.12 -5.17 30.25
CA GLU A 315 -9.58 -6.51 29.83
C GLU A 315 -11.00 -6.46 29.23
N SER A 316 -11.86 -5.57 29.71
CA SER A 316 -13.21 -5.38 29.16
C SER A 316 -13.20 -4.77 27.76
N GLU A 317 -12.28 -3.83 27.50
CA GLU A 317 -12.08 -3.26 26.15
C GLU A 317 -11.45 -4.31 25.20
N LEU A 318 -10.58 -5.17 25.73
CA LEU A 318 -9.86 -6.15 24.93
C LEU A 318 -10.74 -7.35 24.51
N ALA A 319 -11.68 -7.77 25.36
CA ALA A 319 -12.46 -9.00 25.20
C ALA A 319 -13.25 -9.10 23.87
N PRO A 320 -13.94 -8.05 23.37
CA PRO A 320 -14.63 -8.11 22.08
C PRO A 320 -13.68 -8.37 20.90
N ALA A 321 -12.51 -7.74 20.91
CA ALA A 321 -11.51 -7.93 19.86
C ALA A 321 -10.95 -9.36 19.89
N ILE A 322 -10.60 -9.89 21.08
CA ILE A 322 -10.13 -11.27 21.22
C ILE A 322 -11.19 -12.27 20.76
N SER A 323 -12.45 -12.07 21.12
CA SER A 323 -13.55 -12.99 20.75
C SER A 323 -13.69 -13.12 19.23
N VAL A 324 -13.57 -12.01 18.50
CA VAL A 324 -13.65 -12.03 17.03
C VAL A 324 -12.39 -12.62 16.40
N LEU A 325 -11.21 -12.36 16.96
CA LEU A 325 -9.97 -13.00 16.51
C LEU A 325 -10.00 -14.52 16.72
N GLN A 326 -10.55 -14.98 17.85
CA GLN A 326 -10.74 -16.40 18.15
C GLN A 326 -11.59 -17.08 17.06
N LEU A 327 -12.71 -16.44 16.66
CA LEU A 327 -13.55 -16.97 15.58
C LEU A 327 -12.78 -17.15 14.26
N PHE A 328 -11.85 -16.23 13.95
CA PHE A 328 -11.04 -16.32 12.73
C PHE A 328 -9.98 -17.43 12.76
N LEU A 329 -9.60 -17.96 13.93
CA LEU A 329 -8.68 -19.11 14.02
C LEU A 329 -9.28 -20.35 13.34
N SER A 330 -10.59 -20.52 13.40
CA SER A 330 -11.31 -21.64 12.79
C SER A 330 -11.76 -21.39 11.34
N SER A 331 -11.29 -20.29 10.72
CA SER A 331 -11.65 -19.96 9.34
C SER A 331 -11.10 -20.98 8.34
N SER A 332 -11.84 -21.26 7.27
CA SER A 332 -11.34 -22.04 6.14
C SER A 332 -10.27 -21.30 5.31
N LYS A 333 -10.16 -19.97 5.45
CA LYS A 333 -9.22 -19.12 4.71
C LYS A 333 -7.90 -18.99 5.49
N PRO A 334 -6.75 -19.49 4.97
CA PRO A 334 -5.46 -19.42 5.68
C PRO A 334 -5.03 -17.99 6.02
N VAL A 335 -5.34 -17.02 5.17
CA VAL A 335 -4.98 -15.60 5.39
C VAL A 335 -5.64 -15.03 6.65
N LEU A 336 -6.89 -15.41 6.94
CA LEU A 336 -7.59 -14.92 8.14
C LEU A 336 -7.05 -15.59 9.40
N ARG A 337 -6.80 -16.92 9.34
CA ARG A 337 -6.15 -17.65 10.44
C ARG A 337 -4.79 -17.05 10.78
N PHE A 338 -3.98 -16.77 9.76
CA PHE A 338 -2.68 -16.14 9.92
C PHE A 338 -2.78 -14.75 10.55
N ALA A 339 -3.66 -13.89 10.04
CA ALA A 339 -3.85 -12.55 10.59
C ALA A 339 -4.33 -12.58 12.04
N ALA A 340 -5.26 -13.47 12.38
CA ALA A 340 -5.79 -13.63 13.72
C ALA A 340 -4.72 -14.09 14.72
N VAL A 341 -4.01 -15.18 14.40
CA VAL A 341 -2.98 -15.73 15.30
C VAL A 341 -1.80 -14.75 15.44
N ARG A 342 -1.47 -13.98 14.40
CA ARG A 342 -0.44 -12.94 14.46
C ARG A 342 -0.81 -11.82 15.44
N ILE A 343 -2.06 -11.37 15.43
CA ILE A 343 -2.52 -10.33 16.36
C ILE A 343 -2.55 -10.89 17.79
N LEU A 344 -3.12 -12.08 17.99
CA LEU A 344 -3.15 -12.74 19.32
C LEU A 344 -1.73 -12.97 19.87
N ASN A 345 -0.77 -13.35 19.04
CA ASN A 345 0.63 -13.51 19.44
C ASN A 345 1.24 -12.22 20.01
N ARG A 346 0.87 -11.07 19.45
CA ARG A 346 1.30 -9.75 19.93
C ARG A 346 0.65 -9.44 21.28
N VAL A 347 -0.66 -9.66 21.39
CA VAL A 347 -1.42 -9.41 22.63
C VAL A 347 -0.95 -10.29 23.79
N ALA A 348 -0.58 -11.53 23.51
CA ALA A 348 -0.11 -12.47 24.52
C ALA A 348 1.19 -12.04 25.24
N ILE A 349 1.91 -11.04 24.72
CA ILE A 349 3.09 -10.47 25.38
C ILE A 349 2.68 -9.68 26.63
N ASP A 350 1.65 -8.83 26.50
CA ASP A 350 1.22 -7.91 27.55
C ASP A 350 0.01 -8.44 28.33
N HIS A 351 -0.86 -9.22 27.69
CA HIS A 351 -2.12 -9.74 28.25
C HIS A 351 -2.28 -11.26 28.02
N PRO A 352 -1.39 -12.11 28.56
CA PRO A 352 -1.42 -13.56 28.31
C PRO A 352 -2.70 -14.24 28.82
N LEU A 353 -3.26 -13.79 29.95
CA LEU A 353 -4.49 -14.37 30.52
C LEU A 353 -5.70 -14.16 29.60
N ALA A 354 -5.82 -12.99 28.98
CA ALA A 354 -6.92 -12.68 28.07
C ALA A 354 -6.90 -13.57 26.81
N VAL A 355 -5.71 -13.96 26.34
CA VAL A 355 -5.52 -14.81 25.15
C VAL A 355 -5.61 -16.31 25.49
N SER A 356 -5.45 -16.70 26.76
CA SER A 356 -5.48 -18.12 27.18
C SER A 356 -6.77 -18.86 26.79
N ASN A 357 -7.89 -18.15 26.67
CA ASN A 357 -9.17 -18.69 26.21
C ASN A 357 -9.14 -19.19 24.75
N CYS A 358 -8.18 -18.73 23.95
CA CYS A 358 -7.99 -19.14 22.57
C CYS A 358 -7.05 -20.36 22.42
N ASN A 359 -6.48 -20.87 23.52
CA ASN A 359 -5.45 -21.91 23.46
C ASN A 359 -5.93 -23.18 22.76
N ILE A 360 -7.16 -23.62 23.03
CA ILE A 360 -7.73 -24.83 22.41
C ILE A 360 -7.82 -24.68 20.89
N ASP A 361 -8.31 -23.53 20.39
CA ASP A 361 -8.37 -23.25 18.96
C ASP A 361 -6.98 -23.16 18.35
N MET A 362 -6.02 -22.53 19.03
CA MET A 362 -4.63 -22.42 18.56
C MET A 362 -3.91 -23.76 18.49
N GLU A 363 -4.22 -24.72 19.37
CA GLU A 363 -3.64 -26.06 19.30
C GLU A 363 -4.01 -26.80 18.02
N THR A 364 -5.22 -26.57 17.49
CA THR A 364 -5.62 -27.14 16.19
C THR A 364 -4.73 -26.62 15.05
N LEU A 365 -4.23 -25.38 15.18
CA LEU A 365 -3.39 -24.72 14.19
C LEU A 365 -1.93 -25.20 14.19
N ILE A 366 -1.48 -25.94 15.20
CA ILE A 366 -0.14 -26.55 15.21
C ILE A 366 0.03 -27.50 14.01
N SER A 367 -1.07 -28.14 13.60
CA SER A 367 -1.14 -29.04 12.44
C SER A 367 -1.50 -28.34 11.12
N ASP A 368 -1.55 -27.00 11.08
CA ASP A 368 -1.90 -26.25 9.87
C ASP A 368 -0.86 -26.49 8.76
N GLN A 369 -1.34 -26.65 7.52
CA GLN A 369 -0.47 -26.80 6.34
C GLN A 369 0.45 -25.59 6.13
N ASN A 370 -0.01 -24.39 6.52
CA ASN A 370 0.82 -23.20 6.48
C ASN A 370 1.71 -23.13 7.73
N ARG A 371 3.00 -23.35 7.52
CA ARG A 371 4.00 -23.37 8.59
C ARG A 371 4.09 -22.06 9.35
N SER A 372 3.89 -20.92 8.70
CA SER A 372 3.89 -19.62 9.40
C SER A 372 2.75 -19.52 10.41
N ILE A 373 1.59 -20.13 10.14
CA ILE A 373 0.46 -20.19 11.08
C ILE A 373 0.81 -21.09 12.26
N ALA A 374 1.27 -22.32 11.99
CA ALA A 374 1.66 -23.27 13.04
C ALA A 374 2.75 -22.70 13.97
N THR A 375 3.78 -22.09 13.38
CA THR A 375 4.84 -21.36 14.06
C THR A 375 4.30 -20.29 15.01
N LEU A 376 3.41 -19.42 14.53
CA LEU A 376 2.83 -18.36 15.36
C LEU A 376 1.90 -18.93 16.43
N ALA A 377 1.15 -20.00 16.14
CA ALA A 377 0.30 -20.68 17.12
C ALA A 377 1.13 -21.25 18.27
N ILE A 378 2.20 -22.01 17.97
CA ILE A 378 3.14 -22.54 18.98
C ILE A 378 3.72 -21.39 19.81
N THR A 379 4.21 -20.34 19.15
CA THR A 379 4.81 -19.19 19.85
C THR A 379 3.81 -18.51 20.77
N THR A 380 2.53 -18.46 20.38
CA THR A 380 1.48 -17.86 21.21
C THR A 380 1.13 -18.76 22.39
N LEU A 381 0.99 -20.06 22.16
CA LEU A 381 0.73 -21.06 23.20
C LEU A 381 1.86 -21.11 24.23
N LEU A 382 3.12 -20.89 23.84
CA LEU A 382 4.23 -20.75 24.78
C LEU A 382 4.14 -19.49 25.65
N LYS A 383 3.47 -18.43 25.19
CA LYS A 383 3.27 -17.20 25.98
C LYS A 383 2.10 -17.32 26.95
N THR A 384 1.07 -18.07 26.55
CA THR A 384 -0.20 -18.23 27.29
C THR A 384 -0.29 -19.55 28.06
N GLY A 385 0.67 -20.44 27.90
CA GLY A 385 0.69 -21.78 28.48
C GLY A 385 0.79 -21.77 29.99
N ASN A 386 0.15 -22.75 30.60
CA ASN A 386 0.25 -23.12 32.02
C ASN A 386 0.91 -24.50 32.14
N GLU A 387 1.38 -24.89 33.33
CA GLU A 387 2.13 -26.14 33.56
C GLU A 387 1.50 -27.39 32.91
N SER A 388 0.17 -27.50 32.93
CA SER A 388 -0.56 -28.66 32.39
C SER A 388 -0.60 -28.70 30.85
N SER A 389 -0.44 -27.57 30.16
CA SER A 389 -0.41 -27.51 28.69
C SER A 389 0.99 -27.71 28.11
N ILE A 390 2.05 -27.55 28.92
CA ILE A 390 3.45 -27.66 28.49
C ILE A 390 3.75 -29.05 27.95
N ASP A 391 3.39 -30.11 28.68
CA ASP A 391 3.70 -31.49 28.28
C ASP A 391 3.04 -31.87 26.94
N ARG A 392 1.81 -31.41 26.71
CA ARG A 392 1.10 -31.62 25.45
C ARG A 392 1.78 -30.85 24.32
N LEU A 393 2.11 -29.58 24.57
CA LEU A 393 2.75 -28.71 23.59
C LEU A 393 4.13 -29.26 23.19
N MET A 394 4.95 -29.67 24.15
CA MET A 394 6.29 -30.22 23.92
C MET A 394 6.25 -31.50 23.08
N LYS A 395 5.26 -32.38 23.30
CA LYS A 395 5.06 -33.58 22.48
C LYS A 395 4.78 -33.22 21.03
N GLN A 396 3.85 -32.30 20.78
CA GLN A 396 3.50 -31.87 19.42
C GLN A 396 4.65 -31.12 18.74
N MET A 397 5.37 -30.27 19.49
CA MET A 397 6.52 -29.51 19.02
C MET A 397 7.70 -30.38 18.64
N SER A 398 7.93 -31.52 19.31
CA SER A 398 9.07 -32.40 18.99
C SER A 398 9.09 -32.85 17.52
N SER A 399 7.91 -33.15 16.95
CA SER A 399 7.76 -33.47 15.54
C SER A 399 7.99 -32.25 14.63
N PHE A 400 7.50 -31.08 15.06
CA PHE A 400 7.60 -29.82 14.33
C PHE A 400 9.03 -29.27 14.29
N MET A 401 9.80 -29.45 15.37
CA MET A 401 11.18 -28.97 15.51
C MET A 401 12.14 -29.55 14.47
N VAL A 402 11.84 -30.73 13.92
CA VAL A 402 12.66 -31.35 12.88
C VAL A 402 12.49 -30.64 11.52
N GLU A 403 11.33 -30.04 11.29
CA GLU A 403 10.90 -29.53 9.98
C GLU A 403 11.12 -28.01 9.80
N ILE A 404 11.59 -27.31 10.83
CA ILE A 404 11.78 -25.85 10.83
C ILE A 404 13.24 -25.43 10.71
N GLY A 405 13.46 -24.20 10.21
CA GLY A 405 14.78 -23.58 10.15
C GLY A 405 15.35 -23.23 11.53
N ASP A 406 16.67 -23.19 11.64
CA ASP A 406 17.38 -23.05 12.92
C ASP A 406 17.08 -21.72 13.65
N GLU A 407 16.87 -20.62 12.92
CA GLU A 407 16.45 -19.35 13.52
C GLU A 407 15.17 -19.48 14.33
N PHE A 408 14.21 -20.28 13.84
CA PHE A 408 12.94 -20.47 14.53
C PHE A 408 13.07 -21.42 15.72
N LYS A 409 13.96 -22.43 15.63
CA LYS A 409 14.29 -23.29 16.77
C LYS A 409 14.83 -22.47 17.94
N ILE A 410 15.66 -21.46 17.69
CA ILE A 410 16.21 -20.57 18.73
C ILE A 410 15.08 -19.85 19.49
N VAL A 411 14.13 -19.26 18.76
CA VAL A 411 12.98 -18.54 19.37
C VAL A 411 12.13 -19.49 20.21
N VAL A 412 11.87 -20.69 19.69
CA VAL A 412 11.10 -21.72 20.39
C VAL A 412 11.81 -22.16 21.67
N VAL A 413 13.11 -22.42 21.62
CA VAL A 413 13.90 -22.85 22.79
C VAL A 413 13.95 -21.75 23.86
N ASP A 414 14.14 -20.48 23.48
CA ASP A 414 14.11 -19.35 24.42
C ASP A 414 12.74 -19.20 25.10
N ALA A 415 11.65 -19.39 24.34
CA ALA A 415 10.30 -19.35 24.88
C ALA A 415 10.01 -20.52 25.85
N VAL A 416 10.45 -21.74 25.52
CA VAL A 416 10.36 -22.90 26.41
C VAL A 416 11.19 -22.68 27.68
N HIS A 417 12.41 -22.17 27.56
CA HIS A 417 13.26 -21.87 28.71
C HIS A 417 12.60 -20.86 29.67
N LYS A 418 12.05 -19.76 29.13
CA LYS A 418 11.29 -18.77 29.93
C LYS A 418 10.08 -19.37 30.62
N LEU A 419 9.42 -20.34 29.97
CA LEU A 419 8.26 -21.03 30.52
C LEU A 419 8.65 -21.99 31.66
N CYS A 420 9.76 -22.72 31.54
CA CYS A 420 10.26 -23.60 32.60
C CYS A 420 10.81 -22.83 33.82
N MET A 421 11.12 -21.55 33.66
CA MET A 421 11.62 -20.67 34.73
C MET A 421 10.50 -19.90 35.44
N LYS A 422 9.27 -19.93 34.92
CA LYS A 422 8.06 -19.52 35.64
C LYS A 422 7.60 -20.67 36.52
#